data_AF-A0A699QWQ6-F1
#
_entry.id   AF-A0A699QWQ6-F1
#
_cell.length_a   1.000
_cell.length_b   1.000
_cell.length_c   1.000
_cell.angle_alpha   90.00
_cell.angle_beta   90.00
_cell.angle_gamma   90.00
#
_symmetry.space_group_name_H-M   'P 1'
#
loop_
_entity.id
_entity.type
_entity.pdbx_description
1 polymer ?
#
loop_
_entity_poly.entity_id
_entity_poly.type
_entity_poly.pdbx_seq_one_letter_code
_entity_poly.pdbx_strand_id
1 'polypeptide(L)'
;MVYQMDVKSAFVYGTIEEEVYVCQPPGFENPDYPEKVYKVVKALYGLHQDPRAWYETLANYLLENRFQRGKIDQTLFIKRQKDRKSASTPIDTEKPLLKDLDGEDVDVNTYKSMIGSLMYLTSSRPDIMFAV
;
A
#
# COMPACT_ATOMS: atom_id res chain seq x y z
N MET A 1 30.30 -6.99 2.21
CA MET A 1 29.30 -6.97 3.30
C MET A 1 27.94 -6.89 2.66
N VAL A 2 27.07 -7.86 2.92
CA VAL A 2 25.71 -7.91 2.37
C VAL A 2 24.75 -7.60 3.52
N TYR A 3 23.81 -6.70 3.28
CA TYR A 3 22.75 -6.37 4.23
C TYR A 3 21.43 -6.87 3.66
N GLN A 4 20.64 -7.53 4.48
CA GLN A 4 19.28 -7.93 4.16
C GLN A 4 18.32 -7.08 4.97
N MET A 5 17.29 -6.58 4.31
CA MET A 5 16.24 -5.78 4.93
C MET A 5 14.90 -6.35 4.49
N ASP A 6 13.99 -6.51 5.45
CA ASP A 6 12.60 -6.85 5.21
C ASP A 6 11.73 -5.61 5.47
N VAL A 7 10.87 -5.27 4.52
CA VAL A 7 10.02 -4.07 4.60
C VAL A 7 8.66 -4.49 5.12
N LYS A 8 8.34 -4.10 6.36
CA LYS A 8 7.03 -4.35 6.94
C LYS A 8 5.96 -3.53 6.21
N SER A 9 4.82 -4.16 5.93
CA SER A 9 3.65 -3.52 5.32
C SER A 9 3.91 -2.86 3.96
N ALA A 10 4.88 -3.36 3.20
CA ALA A 10 5.29 -2.86 1.88
C ALA A 10 4.11 -2.50 0.96
N PHE A 11 3.08 -3.35 0.91
CA PHE A 11 1.93 -3.17 0.04
C PHE A 11 1.09 -1.94 0.38
N VAL A 12 0.97 -1.56 1.65
CA VAL A 12 0.16 -0.40 2.09
C VAL A 12 0.74 0.93 1.58
N TYR A 13 2.00 0.93 1.14
CA TYR A 13 2.66 2.11 0.58
C TYR A 13 2.41 2.26 -0.93
N GLY A 14 2.08 1.19 -1.63
CA GLY A 14 1.75 1.24 -3.06
C GLY A 14 0.40 1.92 -3.28
N THR A 15 0.35 2.89 -4.19
CA THR A 15 -0.92 3.43 -4.68
C THR A 15 -1.38 2.55 -5.84
N ILE A 16 -2.67 2.20 -5.86
CA ILE A 16 -3.25 1.45 -6.97
C ILE A 16 -3.70 2.47 -8.02
N GLU A 17 -3.29 2.31 -9.28
CA GLU A 17 -3.77 3.15 -10.37
C GLU A 17 -5.16 2.73 -10.84
N GLU A 18 -5.44 1.44 -10.74
CA GLU A 18 -6.72 0.86 -11.12
C GLU A 18 -7.83 1.12 -10.10
N GLU A 19 -9.07 1.24 -10.58
CA GLU A 19 -10.23 1.43 -9.73
C GLU A 19 -10.69 0.11 -9.14
N VAL A 20 -10.27 -0.15 -7.90
CA VAL A 20 -10.69 -1.32 -7.12
C VAL A 20 -11.73 -0.89 -6.09
N TYR A 21 -12.84 -1.63 -6.03
CA TYR A 21 -13.89 -1.45 -5.03
C TYR A 21 -14.05 -2.72 -4.20
N VAL A 22 -14.35 -2.54 -2.90
CA VAL A 22 -14.60 -3.65 -1.97
C VAL A 22 -15.96 -3.49 -1.30
N CYS A 23 -16.60 -4.62 -1.04
CA CYS A 23 -17.84 -4.65 -0.28
C CYS A 23 -17.63 -4.08 1.13
N GLN A 24 -18.69 -3.59 1.74
CA GLN A 24 -18.64 -3.13 3.12
C GLN A 24 -18.28 -4.32 4.04
N PRO A 25 -17.36 -4.13 5.00
CA PRO A 25 -17.01 -5.20 5.92
C PRO A 25 -18.25 -5.63 6.73
N PRO A 26 -18.50 -6.93 6.89
CA PRO A 26 -19.58 -7.43 7.74
C PRO A 26 -19.54 -6.79 9.13
N GLY A 27 -20.66 -6.23 9.57
CA GLY A 27 -20.78 -5.50 10.85
C GLY A 27 -20.41 -4.02 10.81
N PHE A 28 -20.00 -3.50 9.64
CA PHE A 28 -19.67 -2.09 9.41
C PHE A 28 -20.43 -1.49 8.22
N GLU A 29 -21.47 -2.19 7.79
CA GLU A 29 -22.38 -1.72 6.74
C GLU A 29 -23.06 -0.42 7.20
N ASN A 30 -23.04 0.58 6.34
CA ASN A 30 -23.75 1.82 6.56
C ASN A 30 -25.27 1.56 6.44
N PRO A 31 -26.06 1.76 7.52
CA PRO A 31 -27.50 1.48 7.49
C PRO A 31 -28.27 2.33 6.49
N ASP A 32 -27.82 3.56 6.25
CA ASP A 32 -28.44 4.50 5.32
C ASP A 32 -28.05 4.20 3.86
N TYR A 33 -26.92 3.49 3.67
CA TYR A 33 -26.38 3.16 2.36
C TYR A 33 -25.87 1.72 2.28
N PRO A 34 -26.76 0.70 2.40
CA PRO A 34 -26.35 -0.69 2.50
C PRO A 34 -25.71 -1.23 1.20
N GLU A 35 -26.05 -0.66 0.04
CA GLU A 35 -25.52 -1.10 -1.26
C GLU A 35 -24.25 -0.37 -1.70
N LYS A 36 -23.73 0.57 -0.91
CA LYS A 36 -22.47 1.25 -1.26
C LYS A 36 -21.26 0.33 -1.09
N VAL A 37 -20.19 0.66 -1.78
CA VAL A 37 -18.89 -0.03 -1.74
C VAL A 37 -17.78 0.98 -1.44
N TYR A 38 -16.67 0.52 -0.87
CA TYR A 38 -15.50 1.36 -0.61
C TYR A 38 -14.53 1.31 -1.78
N LYS A 39 -13.99 2.46 -2.20
CA LYS A 39 -12.89 2.53 -3.17
C LYS A 39 -11.55 2.32 -2.45
N VAL A 40 -10.73 1.42 -2.97
CA VAL A 40 -9.41 1.12 -2.43
C VAL A 40 -8.39 2.04 -3.09
N VAL A 41 -7.70 2.86 -2.29
CA VAL A 41 -6.71 3.84 -2.78
C VAL A 41 -5.27 3.32 -2.63
N LYS A 42 -5.04 2.44 -1.65
CA LYS A 42 -3.74 1.84 -1.36
C LYS A 42 -3.80 0.34 -1.54
N ALA A 43 -2.72 -0.23 -2.05
CA ALA A 43 -2.56 -1.68 -2.20
C ALA A 43 -2.84 -2.36 -0.85
N LEU A 44 -3.79 -3.29 -0.87
CA LEU A 44 -4.28 -4.03 0.29
C LEU A 44 -3.88 -5.47 0.13
N TYR A 45 -3.18 -5.99 1.14
CA TYR A 45 -2.63 -7.34 1.14
C TYR A 45 -3.55 -8.38 0.48
N GLY A 46 -3.11 -8.92 -0.64
CA GLY A 46 -3.84 -9.96 -1.38
C GLY A 46 -4.44 -9.49 -2.71
N LEU A 47 -4.40 -8.20 -3.03
CA LEU A 47 -4.78 -7.79 -4.38
C LEU A 47 -3.69 -8.23 -5.36
N HIS A 48 -4.12 -8.77 -6.51
CA HIS A 48 -3.21 -9.15 -7.59
C HIS A 48 -2.32 -7.97 -8.07
N GLN A 49 -2.78 -6.74 -7.88
CA GLN A 49 -2.05 -5.52 -8.22
C GLN A 49 -1.01 -5.09 -7.18
N ASP A 50 -1.09 -5.57 -5.94
CA ASP A 50 -0.19 -5.12 -4.85
C ASP A 50 1.30 -5.27 -5.18
N PRO A 51 1.77 -6.41 -5.73
CA PRO A 51 3.20 -6.58 -6.00
C PRO A 51 3.71 -5.58 -7.02
N ARG A 52 2.87 -5.23 -8.00
CA ARG A 52 3.20 -4.26 -9.04
C ARG A 52 3.22 -2.84 -8.48
N ALA A 53 2.17 -2.44 -7.78
CA ALA A 53 2.08 -1.13 -7.14
C ALA A 53 3.25 -0.88 -6.18
N TRP A 54 3.62 -1.90 -5.41
CA TRP A 54 4.80 -1.83 -4.54
C TRP A 54 6.11 -1.71 -5.34
N TYR A 55 6.30 -2.56 -6.36
CA TYR A 55 7.50 -2.51 -7.19
C TYR A 55 7.69 -1.13 -7.85
N GLU A 56 6.63 -0.55 -8.42
CA GLU A 56 6.68 0.77 -9.05
C GLU A 56 7.04 1.86 -8.02
N THR A 57 6.42 1.82 -6.84
CA THR A 57 6.71 2.74 -5.73
C THR A 57 8.18 2.66 -5.30
N LEU A 58 8.67 1.45 -5.00
CA LEU A 58 10.05 1.23 -4.57
C LEU A 58 11.04 1.61 -5.68
N ALA A 59 10.74 1.25 -6.93
CA ALA A 59 11.60 1.53 -8.06
C ALA A 59 11.74 3.04 -8.29
N ASN A 60 10.65 3.80 -8.21
CA ASN A 60 10.68 5.27 -8.31
C ASN A 60 11.53 5.88 -7.20
N TYR A 61 11.31 5.45 -5.95
CA TYR A 61 12.12 5.89 -4.81
C TYR A 61 13.62 5.64 -5.02
N LEU A 62 13.99 4.45 -5.47
CA LEU A 62 15.40 4.10 -5.72
C LEU A 62 16.01 4.96 -6.82
N LEU A 63 15.27 5.22 -7.90
CA LEU A 63 15.72 6.08 -9.01
C LEU A 63 15.95 7.53 -8.54
N GLU A 64 15.01 8.10 -7.76
CA GLU A 64 15.16 9.43 -7.14
C GLU A 64 16.40 9.50 -6.25
N ASN A 65 16.70 8.41 -5.53
CA ASN A 65 17.86 8.26 -4.66
C ASN A 65 19.15 7.87 -5.40
N ARG A 66 19.21 8.09 -6.72
CA ARG A 66 20.39 7.92 -7.59
C ARG A 66 20.84 6.47 -7.76
N PHE A 67 19.97 5.49 -7.51
CA PHE A 67 20.21 4.14 -7.97
C PHE A 67 19.99 4.07 -9.49
N GLN A 68 20.72 3.18 -10.14
CA GLN A 68 20.56 2.87 -11.56
C GLN A 68 19.92 1.50 -11.68
N ARG A 69 18.81 1.41 -12.42
CA ARG A 69 18.17 0.13 -12.73
C ARG A 69 19.05 -0.69 -13.67
N GLY A 70 19.10 -2.01 -13.45
CA GLY A 70 19.83 -2.94 -14.30
C GLY A 70 19.29 -2.96 -15.72
N LYS A 71 20.17 -3.15 -16.71
CA LYS A 71 19.77 -3.27 -18.13
C LYS A 71 19.16 -4.63 -18.46
N ILE A 72 19.66 -5.68 -17.82
CA ILE A 72 19.25 -7.07 -18.07
C ILE A 72 18.15 -7.47 -17.09
N ASP A 73 18.39 -7.20 -15.80
CA ASP A 73 17.44 -7.46 -14.73
C ASP A 73 16.84 -6.13 -14.24
N GLN A 74 15.53 -5.98 -14.40
CA GLN A 74 14.78 -4.78 -14.00
C GLN A 74 14.62 -4.69 -12.47
N THR A 75 14.73 -5.79 -11.75
CA THR A 75 14.61 -5.83 -10.28
C THR A 75 15.91 -5.46 -9.57
N LEU A 76 17.03 -5.44 -10.30
CA LEU A 76 18.34 -5.10 -9.77
C LEU A 76 18.59 -3.59 -9.84
N PHE A 77 18.95 -2.98 -8.71
CA PHE A 77 19.30 -1.56 -8.63
C PHE A 77 20.72 -1.37 -8.07
N ILE A 78 21.51 -0.53 -8.73
CA ILE A 78 22.93 -0.32 -8.42
C ILE A 78 23.18 1.15 -8.11
N LYS A 79 23.66 1.46 -6.90
CA LYS A 79 24.14 2.80 -6.54
C LYS A 79 25.65 2.85 -6.67
N ARG A 80 26.17 3.63 -7.62
CA ARG A 80 27.61 3.86 -7.74
C ARG A 80 28.03 4.90 -6.70
N GLN A 81 28.82 4.48 -5.71
CA GLN A 81 29.37 5.39 -4.69
C GLN A 81 30.37 6.37 -5.33
N LYS A 82 29.90 7.53 -5.79
CA LYS A 82 30.75 8.72 -5.94
C LYS A 82 30.43 9.80 -4.90
N ASP A 83 29.20 9.82 -4.39
CA ASP A 83 28.79 10.71 -3.30
C ASP A 83 28.14 9.91 -2.16
N ARG A 84 28.78 9.91 -0.98
CA ARG A 84 28.21 9.33 0.25
C ARG A 84 27.07 10.22 0.77
N LYS A 85 25.91 10.18 0.11
CA LYS A 85 24.65 10.53 0.77
C LYS A 85 23.98 9.23 1.21
N SER A 86 23.85 9.06 2.52
CA SER A 86 22.96 8.05 3.11
C SER A 86 21.60 8.24 2.48
N ALA A 87 21.11 7.21 1.78
CA ALA A 87 19.70 7.19 1.41
C ALA A 87 18.93 6.99 2.72
N SER A 88 17.93 7.82 2.98
CA SER A 88 16.91 7.50 3.96
C SER A 88 16.21 6.20 3.56
N THR A 89 15.45 5.60 4.45
CA THR A 89 14.59 4.47 4.09
C THR A 89 13.48 4.93 3.13
N PRO A 90 12.99 4.07 2.22
CA PRO A 90 11.81 4.34 1.36
C PRO A 90 10.50 4.57 2.13
N ILE A 91 10.53 4.47 3.46
CA ILE A 91 9.40 4.81 4.30
C ILE A 91 9.13 6.31 4.11
N ASP A 92 7.98 6.57 3.50
CA ASP A 92 7.42 7.91 3.42
C ASP A 92 7.29 8.47 4.84
N THR A 93 8.13 9.45 5.18
CA THR A 93 8.05 10.17 6.46
C THR A 93 6.98 11.25 6.43
N GLU A 94 6.50 11.63 5.23
CA GLU A 94 5.31 12.45 5.13
C GLU A 94 4.11 11.54 5.38
N LYS A 95 3.23 11.94 6.30
CA LYS A 95 1.95 11.25 6.48
C LYS A 95 1.23 11.31 5.12
N PRO A 96 1.00 10.19 4.41
CA PRO A 96 0.24 10.21 3.17
C PRO A 96 -1.26 10.24 3.50
N LEU A 97 -1.63 11.05 4.49
CA LEU A 97 -2.99 11.30 4.93
C LEU A 97 -3.39 12.62 4.29
N LEU A 98 -3.79 12.56 3.02
CA LEU A 98 -4.55 13.65 2.42
C LEU A 98 -5.88 13.72 3.17
N LYS A 99 -6.18 14.86 3.77
CA LYS A 99 -7.52 15.12 4.28
C LYS A 99 -8.44 15.24 3.08
N ASP A 100 -9.44 14.37 3.02
CA ASP A 100 -10.56 14.60 2.14
C ASP A 100 -11.27 15.87 2.62
N LEU A 101 -11.26 16.92 1.79
CA LEU A 101 -11.87 18.21 2.13
C LEU A 101 -13.40 18.14 1.99
N ASP A 102 -13.91 17.17 1.22
CA ASP A 102 -15.32 16.98 0.93
C ASP A 102 -15.91 15.77 1.68
N GLY A 103 -15.08 15.01 2.37
CA GLY A 103 -15.48 13.82 3.13
C GLY A 103 -16.16 14.15 4.46
N GLU A 104 -17.13 13.31 4.86
CA GLU A 104 -17.74 13.40 6.19
C GLU A 104 -16.74 13.02 7.29
N ASP A 105 -16.83 13.69 8.44
CA ASP A 105 -16.01 13.36 9.60
C ASP A 105 -16.39 11.98 10.14
N VAL A 106 -15.41 11.08 10.22
CA VAL A 106 -15.62 9.69 10.66
C VAL A 106 -15.11 9.53 12.09
N ASP A 107 -15.94 8.98 12.98
CA ASP A 107 -15.53 8.65 14.34
C ASP A 107 -14.34 7.68 14.35
N VAL A 108 -13.35 8.00 15.19
CA VAL A 108 -12.06 7.29 15.25
C VAL A 108 -12.24 5.84 15.69
N ASN A 109 -13.19 5.55 16.59
CA ASN A 109 -13.41 4.18 17.06
C ASN A 109 -14.05 3.33 15.96
N THR A 110 -14.98 3.93 15.22
CA THR A 110 -15.62 3.34 14.04
C THR A 110 -14.58 2.99 12.98
N TYR A 111 -13.69 3.93 12.64
CA TYR A 111 -12.60 3.69 11.69
C TYR A 111 -11.64 2.57 12.14
N LYS A 112 -11.19 2.59 13.39
CA LYS A 112 -10.28 1.54 13.93
C LYS A 112 -10.91 0.16 13.88
N SER A 113 -12.21 0.09 14.16
CA SER A 113 -12.97 -1.15 14.18
C SER A 113 -13.19 -1.71 12.76
N MET A 114 -13.44 -0.83 11.78
CA MET A 114 -13.48 -1.18 10.34
C MET A 114 -12.15 -1.76 9.87
N ILE A 115 -11.04 -1.08 10.15
CA ILE A 115 -9.70 -1.54 9.78
C ILE A 115 -9.35 -2.87 10.47
N GLY A 116 -9.69 -3.02 11.74
CA GLY A 116 -9.49 -4.27 12.47
C GLY A 116 -10.24 -5.45 11.86
N SER A 117 -11.50 -5.22 11.46
CA SER A 117 -12.34 -6.23 10.85
C SER A 117 -11.88 -6.59 9.44
N LEU A 118 -11.44 -5.60 8.66
CA LEU A 118 -10.84 -5.83 7.35
C LEU A 118 -9.55 -6.68 7.46
N MET A 119 -8.65 -6.34 8.39
CA MET A 119 -7.44 -7.15 8.65
C MET A 119 -7.78 -8.56 9.11
N TYR A 120 -8.80 -8.73 9.95
CA TYR A 120 -9.25 -10.05 10.37
C TYR A 120 -9.81 -10.87 9.20
N LEU A 121 -10.58 -10.24 8.30
CA LEU A 121 -11.13 -10.93 7.13
C LEU A 121 -10.04 -11.33 6.15
N THR A 122 -9.08 -10.46 5.82
CA THR A 122 -7.99 -10.81 4.89
C THR A 122 -7.07 -11.89 5.45
N SER A 123 -6.88 -11.95 6.77
CA SER A 123 -6.09 -13.01 7.42
C SER A 123 -6.84 -14.34 7.59
N SER A 124 -8.17 -14.32 7.70
CA SER A 124 -9.00 -15.52 7.91
C SER A 124 -9.66 -16.09 6.65
N ARG A 125 -9.73 -15.31 5.57
CA ARG A 125 -10.36 -15.69 4.29
C ARG A 125 -9.38 -15.53 3.13
N PRO A 126 -8.53 -16.56 2.87
CA PRO A 126 -7.56 -16.54 1.78
C PRO A 126 -8.22 -16.35 0.41
N ASP A 127 -9.46 -16.79 0.25
CA ASP A 127 -10.26 -16.61 -0.97
C ASP A 127 -10.58 -15.15 -1.28
N ILE A 128 -10.66 -14.29 -0.26
CA ILE A 128 -10.78 -12.83 -0.42
C ILE A 128 -9.38 -12.22 -0.65
N MET A 129 -8.34 -12.80 -0.04
CA MET A 129 -6.94 -12.40 -0.20
C MET A 129 -6.33 -12.82 -1.55
N PHE A 130 -7.03 -13.60 -2.37
CA PHE A 130 -6.53 -14.09 -3.66
C PHE A 130 -7.60 -14.05 -4.75
N ALA A 131 -8.60 -13.18 -4.61
CA ALA A 131 -9.63 -13.02 -5.64
C ALA A 131 -8.98 -12.55 -6.96
N VAL A 132 -9.11 -13.40 -7.99
CA VAL A 132 -8.56 -13.25 -9.35
C VAL A 132 -9.34 -12.22 -10.15
#